data_AF-A0A2G5IN16-F1
#
_entry.id   AF-A0A2G5IN16-F1
#
_cell.length_a   1.000
_cell.length_b   1.000
_cell.length_c   1.000
_cell.angle_alpha   90.00
_cell.angle_beta   90.00
_cell.angle_gamma   90.00
#
_symmetry.space_group_name_H-M   'P 1'
#
loop_
_entity.id
_entity.type
_entity.pdbx_description
1 polymer ?
#
loop_
_entity_poly.entity_id
_entity_poly.type
_entity_poly.pdbx_seq_one_letter_code
_entity_poly.pdbx_strand_id
1 'polypeptide(L)'
;MATQKFGVQRLSSAATAGLAFAVGVLVVLAAQQRRFEALRLRVAQVEQADGRNARLAEQQRFQTYLLEKALDDQDLAEVLSTINELDPTRRRQYLFANALYTNALRAHRAGDVNWDELHGHLRVICQSAIFRDYWDATRHHRASLKERSQEARVGQMVDALIRDLDESDTEEWWVVGEPPSEQD
;
A
#
# COMPACT_ATOMS: atom_id res chain seq x y z
N MET A 1 -70.88 -50.14 17.70
CA MET A 1 -70.28 -48.94 18.34
C MET A 1 -68.87 -48.75 17.80
N ALA A 2 -68.66 -47.79 16.90
CA ALA A 2 -67.33 -47.30 16.55
C ALA A 2 -67.48 -46.03 15.71
N THR A 3 -67.19 -44.86 16.29
CA THR A 3 -66.79 -43.63 15.57
C THR A 3 -66.33 -42.60 16.60
N GLN A 4 -65.02 -42.26 16.60
CA GLN A 4 -64.46 -40.92 16.86
C GLN A 4 -62.96 -41.02 17.22
N LYS A 5 -62.07 -40.93 16.22
CA LYS A 5 -60.64 -40.61 16.42
C LYS A 5 -60.04 -39.66 15.36
N PHE A 6 -60.85 -39.09 14.44
CA PHE A 6 -60.33 -38.32 13.30
C PHE A 6 -60.16 -36.81 13.54
N GLY A 7 -60.72 -36.24 14.62
CA GLY A 7 -60.72 -34.79 14.86
C GLY A 7 -59.43 -34.21 15.46
N VAL A 8 -58.75 -34.97 16.32
CA VAL A 8 -57.62 -34.45 17.13
C VAL A 8 -56.29 -34.45 16.35
N GLN A 9 -56.12 -35.36 15.38
CA GLN A 9 -54.90 -35.45 14.56
C GLN A 9 -54.74 -34.29 13.56
N ARG A 10 -55.84 -33.76 13.00
CA ARG A 10 -55.76 -32.67 11.99
C ARG A 10 -55.45 -31.30 12.60
N LEU A 11 -55.92 -31.03 13.81
CA LEU A 11 -55.61 -29.79 14.55
C LEU A 11 -54.14 -29.73 14.99
N SER A 12 -53.58 -30.86 15.42
CA SER A 12 -52.17 -30.99 15.74
C SER A 12 -51.29 -30.74 14.51
N SER A 13 -51.66 -31.29 13.35
CA SER A 13 -50.93 -31.13 12.08
C SER A 13 -50.88 -29.68 11.57
N ALA A 14 -52.00 -28.95 11.65
CA ALA A 14 -52.07 -27.57 11.19
C ALA A 14 -51.27 -26.60 12.07
N ALA A 15 -51.34 -26.79 13.40
CA ALA A 15 -50.56 -25.99 14.35
C ALA A 15 -49.04 -26.24 14.18
N THR A 16 -48.62 -27.49 13.97
CA THR A 16 -47.21 -27.82 13.70
C THR A 16 -46.72 -27.25 12.36
N ALA A 17 -47.56 -27.25 11.32
CA ALA A 17 -47.20 -26.68 10.02
C ALA A 17 -47.06 -25.15 10.08
N GLY A 18 -47.94 -24.46 10.81
CA GLY A 18 -47.85 -23.02 11.02
C GLY A 18 -46.59 -22.61 11.81
N LEU A 19 -46.23 -23.38 12.83
CA LEU A 19 -44.98 -23.18 13.59
C LEU A 19 -43.74 -23.41 12.73
N ALA A 20 -43.70 -24.49 11.94
CA ALA A 20 -42.59 -24.76 11.04
C ALA A 20 -42.39 -23.65 9.98
N PHE A 21 -43.49 -23.12 9.44
CA PHE A 21 -43.44 -21.97 8.52
C PHE A 21 -42.91 -20.72 9.21
N ALA A 22 -43.39 -20.39 10.42
CA ALA A 22 -42.90 -19.24 11.18
C ALA A 22 -41.40 -19.35 11.51
N VAL A 23 -40.92 -20.53 11.91
CA VAL A 23 -39.49 -20.79 12.13
C VAL A 23 -38.71 -20.65 10.83
N GLY A 24 -39.21 -21.17 9.71
CA GLY A 24 -38.59 -21.02 8.40
C GLY A 24 -38.44 -19.55 7.98
N VAL A 25 -39.49 -18.74 8.17
CA VAL A 25 -39.46 -17.29 7.91
C VAL A 25 -38.42 -16.59 8.80
N LEU A 26 -38.37 -16.90 10.09
CA LEU A 26 -37.38 -16.32 11.01
C LEU A 26 -35.94 -16.71 10.64
N VAL A 27 -35.70 -17.96 10.22
CA VAL A 27 -34.38 -18.42 9.75
C VAL A 27 -33.97 -17.67 8.49
N VAL A 28 -34.89 -17.49 7.54
CA VAL A 28 -34.62 -16.72 6.31
C VAL A 28 -34.32 -15.25 6.63
N LEU A 29 -35.08 -14.62 7.52
CA LEU A 29 -34.83 -13.24 7.95
C LEU A 29 -33.49 -13.10 8.67
N ALA A 30 -33.14 -14.02 9.56
CA ALA A 30 -31.85 -14.03 10.25
C ALA A 30 -30.68 -14.22 9.25
N ALA A 31 -30.84 -15.12 8.27
CA ALA A 31 -29.86 -15.29 7.21
C ALA A 31 -29.71 -14.04 6.32
N GLN A 32 -30.82 -13.36 6.01
CA GLN A 32 -30.83 -12.09 5.28
C GLN A 32 -30.15 -10.96 6.06
N GLN A 33 -30.43 -10.83 7.37
CA GLN A 33 -29.79 -9.84 8.24
C GLN A 33 -28.27 -10.05 8.27
N ARG A 34 -27.80 -11.29 8.47
CA ARG A 34 -26.36 -11.62 8.43
C ARG A 34 -25.71 -11.27 7.10
N ARG A 35 -26.39 -11.55 5.97
CA ARG A 35 -25.89 -11.18 4.64
C ARG A 35 -25.79 -9.66 4.48
N PHE A 36 -26.78 -8.93 4.96
CA PHE A 36 -26.81 -7.48 4.88
C PHE A 36 -25.74 -6.82 5.77
N GLU A 37 -25.51 -7.34 6.97
CA GLU A 37 -24.39 -6.90 7.84
C GLU A 37 -23.04 -7.18 7.18
N ALA A 38 -22.84 -8.38 6.62
CA ALA A 38 -21.62 -8.71 5.89
C ALA A 38 -21.39 -7.77 4.69
N LEU A 39 -22.44 -7.43 3.94
CA LEU A 39 -22.36 -6.46 2.84
C LEU A 39 -22.03 -5.05 3.35
N ARG A 40 -22.67 -4.58 4.43
CA ARG A 40 -22.36 -3.28 5.04
C ARG A 40 -20.90 -3.19 5.48
N LEU A 41 -20.38 -4.24 6.13
CA LEU A 41 -18.98 -4.29 6.52
C LEU A 41 -18.04 -4.23 5.31
N ARG A 42 -18.34 -4.98 4.25
CA ARG A 42 -17.55 -4.94 3.01
C ARG A 42 -17.57 -3.56 2.35
N VAL A 43 -18.75 -2.92 2.27
CA VAL A 43 -18.86 -1.56 1.72
C VAL A 43 -18.07 -0.58 2.56
N ALA A 44 -18.18 -0.62 3.89
CA ALA A 44 -17.40 0.25 4.77
C ALA A 44 -15.88 0.04 4.63
N GLN A 45 -15.43 -1.20 4.44
CA GLN A 45 -14.02 -1.52 4.19
C GLN A 45 -13.54 -0.95 2.85
N VAL A 46 -14.35 -1.08 1.79
CA VAL A 46 -14.03 -0.51 0.47
C VAL A 46 -14.01 1.02 0.54
N GLU A 47 -15.02 1.66 1.13
CA GLU A 47 -15.07 3.12 1.30
C GLU A 47 -13.89 3.65 2.13
N GLN A 48 -13.47 2.91 3.16
CA GLN A 48 -12.29 3.27 3.94
C GLN A 48 -10.99 3.15 3.13
N ALA A 49 -10.85 2.08 2.34
CA ALA A 49 -9.70 1.90 1.45
C ALA A 49 -9.65 2.98 0.37
N ASP A 50 -10.77 3.25 -0.30
CA ASP A 50 -10.91 4.29 -1.31
C ASP A 50 -10.62 5.67 -0.73
N GLY A 51 -11.16 5.97 0.46
CA GLY A 51 -10.89 7.22 1.17
C GLY A 51 -9.41 7.39 1.55
N ARG A 52 -8.74 6.30 1.94
CA ARG A 52 -7.29 6.31 2.20
C ARG A 52 -6.51 6.57 0.91
N ASN A 53 -6.85 5.88 -0.17
CA ASN A 53 -6.17 6.01 -1.46
C ASN A 53 -6.36 7.42 -2.06
N ALA A 54 -7.56 8.00 -1.94
CA ALA A 54 -7.84 9.37 -2.37
C ALA A 54 -6.98 10.39 -1.60
N ARG A 55 -6.82 10.22 -0.28
CA ARG A 55 -5.96 11.09 0.54
C ARG A 55 -4.49 10.96 0.14
N LEU A 56 -4.02 9.74 -0.15
CA LEU A 56 -2.65 9.51 -0.61
C LEU A 56 -2.40 10.16 -1.97
N ALA A 57 -3.34 10.02 -2.91
CA ALA A 57 -3.25 10.65 -4.24
C ALA A 57 -3.22 12.18 -4.12
N GLU A 58 -4.03 12.76 -3.25
CA GLU A 58 -4.03 14.22 -3.03
C GLU A 58 -2.72 14.70 -2.39
N GLN A 59 -2.19 13.96 -1.41
CA GLN A 59 -0.88 14.24 -0.85
C GLN A 59 0.22 14.18 -1.92
N GLN A 60 0.16 13.19 -2.82
CA GLN A 60 1.12 13.04 -3.91
C GLN A 60 1.04 14.20 -4.91
N ARG A 61 -0.17 14.64 -5.29
CA ARG A 61 -0.36 15.81 -6.14
C ARG A 61 0.25 17.06 -5.53
N PHE A 62 0.00 17.30 -4.24
CA PHE A 62 0.58 18.44 -3.53
C PHE A 62 2.11 18.36 -3.48
N GLN A 63 2.68 17.18 -3.22
CA GLN A 63 4.14 17.00 -3.22
C GLN A 63 4.74 17.26 -4.60
N THR A 64 4.12 16.75 -5.67
CA THR A 64 4.56 17.01 -7.06
C THR A 64 4.48 18.50 -7.40
N TYR A 65 3.42 19.18 -6.98
CA TYR A 65 3.28 20.63 -7.15
C TYR A 65 4.41 21.41 -6.47
N LEU A 66 4.75 21.08 -5.21
CA LEU A 66 5.86 21.73 -4.52
C LEU A 66 7.20 21.46 -5.19
N LEU A 67 7.42 20.24 -5.67
CA LEU A 67 8.63 19.88 -6.42
C LEU A 67 8.73 20.69 -7.72
N GLU A 68 7.66 20.79 -8.50
CA GLU A 68 7.62 21.60 -9.72
C GLU A 68 8.03 23.04 -9.44
N LYS A 69 7.46 23.66 -8.38
CA LYS A 69 7.85 25.01 -7.96
C LYS A 69 9.33 25.12 -7.56
N ALA A 70 9.84 24.14 -6.82
CA ALA A 70 11.24 24.10 -6.43
C ALA A 70 12.20 23.84 -7.61
N LEU A 71 11.75 23.18 -8.68
CA LEU A 71 12.59 22.97 -9.87
C LEU A 71 12.71 24.24 -10.71
N ASP A 72 11.68 25.08 -10.73
CA ASP A 72 11.67 26.35 -11.47
C ASP A 72 12.28 27.53 -10.70
N ASP A 73 12.30 27.47 -9.37
CA ASP A 73 12.77 28.55 -8.49
C ASP A 73 13.82 28.05 -7.49
N GLN A 74 15.02 28.62 -7.57
CA GLN A 74 16.15 28.24 -6.72
C GLN A 74 15.92 28.56 -5.24
N ASP A 75 15.21 29.65 -4.93
CA ASP A 75 14.96 30.06 -3.54
C ASP A 75 13.99 29.07 -2.89
N LEU A 76 13.00 28.57 -3.65
CA LEU A 76 12.11 27.49 -3.21
C LEU A 76 12.84 26.14 -3.12
N ALA A 77 13.78 25.87 -4.02
CA ALA A 77 14.62 24.68 -3.96
C ALA A 77 15.44 24.61 -2.67
N GLU A 78 15.95 25.75 -2.20
CA GLU A 78 16.75 25.86 -0.98
C GLU A 78 15.93 25.53 0.26
N VAL A 79 14.66 25.93 0.31
CA VAL A 79 13.73 25.56 1.40
C VAL A 79 13.46 24.05 1.43
N LEU A 80 13.34 23.42 0.27
CA LEU A 80 12.98 22.00 0.17
C LEU A 80 14.19 21.07 0.40
N SER A 81 15.41 21.54 0.13
CA SER A 81 16.64 20.77 0.30
C SER A 81 17.10 20.77 1.75
N THR A 82 17.35 19.58 2.32
CA THR A 82 17.97 19.43 3.64
C THR A 82 19.51 19.32 3.57
N ILE A 83 20.08 19.28 2.36
CA ILE A 83 21.52 19.26 2.15
C ILE A 83 22.01 20.68 1.84
N ASN A 84 22.98 21.12 2.65
CA ASN A 84 23.62 22.43 2.54
C ASN A 84 24.74 22.41 1.48
N GLU A 85 25.19 23.60 1.06
CA GLU A 85 26.39 23.79 0.22
C GLU A 85 26.35 23.13 -1.18
N LEU A 86 25.15 22.78 -1.68
CA LEU A 86 24.98 22.33 -3.06
C LEU A 86 24.90 23.51 -4.03
N ASP A 87 25.52 23.35 -5.20
CA ASP A 87 25.20 24.22 -6.33
C ASP A 87 23.73 24.03 -6.75
N PRO A 88 23.11 25.05 -7.40
CA PRO A 88 21.69 25.00 -7.74
C PRO A 88 21.29 23.81 -8.62
N THR A 89 22.18 23.38 -9.52
CA THR A 89 21.90 22.25 -10.41
C THR A 89 21.90 20.95 -9.64
N ARG A 90 22.92 20.72 -8.79
CA ARG A 90 22.99 19.53 -7.95
C ARG A 90 21.84 19.47 -6.95
N ARG A 91 21.42 20.61 -6.40
CA ARG A 91 20.24 20.70 -5.54
C ARG A 91 18.98 20.18 -6.23
N ARG A 92 18.66 20.68 -7.44
CA ARG A 92 17.50 20.20 -8.22
C ARG A 92 17.61 18.71 -8.56
N GLN A 93 18.80 18.24 -8.91
CA GLN A 93 19.07 16.82 -9.16
C GLN A 93 18.77 15.95 -7.92
N TYR A 94 19.18 16.38 -6.74
CA TYR A 94 18.92 15.68 -5.47
C TYR A 94 17.43 15.71 -5.09
N LEU A 95 16.76 16.84 -5.31
CA LEU A 95 15.31 16.92 -5.12
C LEU A 95 14.57 15.94 -6.05
N PHE A 96 15.01 15.83 -7.30
CA PHE A 96 14.44 14.87 -8.24
C PHE A 96 14.78 13.41 -7.87
N ALA A 97 16.00 13.13 -7.41
CA ALA A 97 16.40 11.82 -6.91
C ALA A 97 15.53 11.36 -5.71
N ASN A 98 15.28 12.25 -4.75
CA ASN A 98 14.34 12.02 -3.65
C ASN A 98 12.92 11.71 -4.16
N ALA A 99 12.46 12.45 -5.18
CA ALA A 99 11.14 12.26 -5.76
C ALA A 99 10.99 10.88 -6.43
N LEU A 100 12.01 10.41 -7.16
CA LEU A 100 12.02 9.07 -7.76
C LEU A 100 11.89 7.97 -6.70
N TYR A 101 12.71 8.06 -5.65
CA TYR A 101 12.66 7.11 -4.52
C TYR A 101 11.32 7.13 -3.81
N THR A 102 10.84 8.32 -3.45
CA THR A 102 9.57 8.49 -2.73
C THR A 102 8.40 7.99 -3.56
N ASN A 103 8.42 8.20 -4.88
CA ASN A 103 7.37 7.71 -5.77
C ASN A 103 7.33 6.18 -5.80
N ALA A 104 8.48 5.51 -5.96
CA ALA A 104 8.55 4.05 -5.92
C ALA A 104 8.03 3.48 -4.58
N LEU A 105 8.44 4.07 -3.46
CA LEU A 105 7.94 3.68 -2.13
C LEU A 105 6.42 3.92 -1.97
N ARG A 106 5.90 5.02 -2.51
CA ARG A 106 4.46 5.32 -2.47
C ARG A 106 3.64 4.38 -3.34
N ALA A 107 4.11 4.03 -4.53
CA ALA A 107 3.45 3.05 -5.39
C ALA A 107 3.30 1.70 -4.68
N HIS A 108 4.36 1.24 -4.00
CA HIS A 108 4.28 0.03 -3.19
C HIS A 108 3.31 0.17 -2.00
N ARG A 109 3.33 1.30 -1.29
CA ARG A 109 2.36 1.60 -0.20
C ARG A 109 0.90 1.65 -0.65
N ALA A 110 0.66 2.08 -1.88
CA ALA A 110 -0.67 2.11 -2.49
C ALA A 110 -1.14 0.72 -2.94
N GLY A 111 -0.22 -0.25 -3.07
CA GLY A 111 -0.48 -1.58 -3.60
C GLY A 111 -0.44 -1.65 -5.13
N ASP A 112 0.09 -0.62 -5.79
CA ASP A 112 0.21 -0.58 -7.25
C ASP A 112 1.38 -1.45 -7.77
N VAL A 113 2.41 -1.63 -6.92
CA VAL A 113 3.55 -2.51 -7.20
C VAL A 113 3.83 -3.43 -6.01
N ASN A 114 4.11 -4.69 -6.29
CA ASN A 114 4.55 -5.66 -5.29
C ASN A 114 6.04 -5.45 -4.90
N TRP A 115 6.52 -6.25 -3.95
CA TRP A 115 7.88 -6.11 -3.42
C TRP A 115 8.98 -6.39 -4.47
N ASP A 116 8.78 -7.39 -5.34
CA ASP A 116 9.72 -7.74 -6.42
C ASP A 116 9.77 -6.66 -7.50
N GLU A 117 8.62 -6.09 -7.84
CA GLU A 117 8.50 -4.96 -8.76
C GLU A 117 9.18 -3.71 -8.20
N LEU A 118 8.99 -3.43 -6.90
CA LEU A 118 9.69 -2.34 -6.21
C LEU A 118 11.21 -2.53 -6.27
N HIS A 119 11.71 -3.73 -5.99
CA HIS A 119 13.13 -4.07 -6.12
C HIS A 119 13.64 -3.78 -7.53
N GLY A 120 12.91 -4.23 -8.56
CA GLY A 120 13.23 -3.96 -9.96
C GLY A 120 13.30 -2.45 -10.29
N HIS A 121 12.33 -1.67 -9.83
CA HIS A 121 12.32 -0.22 -10.02
C HIS A 121 13.50 0.47 -9.33
N LEU A 122 13.80 0.09 -8.09
CA LEU A 122 14.90 0.67 -7.33
C LEU A 122 16.25 0.33 -7.97
N ARG A 123 16.41 -0.87 -8.50
CA ARG A 123 17.62 -1.27 -9.23
C ARG A 123 17.89 -0.40 -10.45
N VAL A 124 16.85 -0.04 -11.20
CA VAL A 124 16.94 0.91 -12.33
C VAL A 124 17.40 2.29 -11.81
N ILE A 125 16.78 2.78 -10.73
CA ILE A 125 17.12 4.08 -10.14
C ILE A 125 18.58 4.10 -9.66
N CYS A 126 19.07 2.99 -9.08
CA CYS A 126 20.43 2.83 -8.60
C CYS A 126 21.48 2.86 -9.71
N GLN A 127 21.13 2.78 -11.01
CA GLN A 127 22.10 2.98 -12.09
C GLN A 127 22.59 4.44 -12.18
N SER A 128 21.82 5.40 -11.65
CA SER A 128 22.18 6.81 -11.71
C SER A 128 23.23 7.16 -10.65
N ALA A 129 24.42 7.59 -11.09
CA ALA A 129 25.46 8.11 -10.19
C ALA A 129 24.96 9.27 -9.32
N ILE A 130 24.11 10.14 -9.87
CA ILE A 130 23.48 11.24 -9.13
C ILE A 130 22.58 10.72 -8.01
N PHE A 131 21.83 9.64 -8.26
CA PHE A 131 21.00 9.03 -7.24
C PHE A 131 21.86 8.42 -6.14
N ARG A 132 22.95 7.72 -6.49
CA ARG A 132 23.89 7.15 -5.50
C ARG A 132 24.55 8.23 -4.65
N ASP A 133 25.00 9.32 -5.26
CA ASP A 133 25.54 10.47 -4.54
C ASP A 133 24.51 11.06 -3.56
N TYR A 134 23.28 11.28 -4.03
CA TYR A 134 22.16 11.72 -3.19
C TYR A 134 21.89 10.73 -2.05
N TRP A 135 21.92 9.44 -2.36
CA TRP A 135 21.65 8.38 -1.41
C TRP A 135 22.69 8.41 -0.28
N ASP A 136 23.98 8.48 -0.57
CA ASP A 136 25.00 8.62 0.49
C ASP A 136 24.84 9.93 1.26
N ALA A 137 24.66 11.06 0.56
CA ALA A 137 24.50 12.38 1.18
C ALA A 137 23.33 12.44 2.18
N THR A 138 22.30 11.62 1.98
CA THR A 138 21.10 11.55 2.84
C THR A 138 21.10 10.38 3.83
N ARG A 139 22.21 9.65 4.02
CA ARG A 139 22.28 8.48 4.92
C ARG A 139 21.79 8.76 6.34
N HIS A 140 22.03 9.96 6.87
CA HIS A 140 21.63 10.35 8.22
C HIS A 140 20.11 10.47 8.38
N HIS A 141 19.38 10.83 7.31
CA HIS A 141 17.91 10.81 7.34
C HIS A 141 17.41 9.37 7.54
N ARG A 142 17.98 8.42 6.80
CA ARG A 142 17.60 7.00 6.90
C ARG A 142 18.01 6.38 8.23
N ALA A 143 19.15 6.78 8.79
CA ALA A 143 19.59 6.33 10.12
C ALA A 143 18.63 6.74 11.25
N SER A 144 17.82 7.79 11.05
CA SER A 144 16.81 8.24 12.02
C SER A 144 15.48 7.46 11.94
N LEU A 145 15.30 6.62 10.93
CA LEU A 145 14.06 5.86 10.74
C LEU A 145 13.94 4.77 11.80
N LYS A 146 12.69 4.46 12.18
CA LYS A 146 12.41 3.26 12.98
C LYS A 146 12.86 2.03 12.19
N GLU A 147 13.70 1.20 12.77
CA GLU A 147 14.32 0.04 12.13
C GLU A 147 13.31 -0.89 11.41
N ARG A 148 12.15 -1.11 12.02
CA ARG A 148 11.07 -1.95 11.46
C ARG A 148 10.07 -1.19 10.59
N SER A 149 10.33 0.08 10.27
CA SER A 149 9.48 0.80 9.32
C SER A 149 9.68 0.25 7.91
N GLN A 150 8.63 0.29 7.11
CA GLN A 150 8.73 -0.10 5.70
C GLN A 150 9.79 0.73 4.96
N GLU A 151 9.94 2.00 5.31
CA GLU A 151 10.95 2.88 4.72
C GLU A 151 12.38 2.45 5.05
N ALA A 152 12.64 2.04 6.30
CA ALA A 152 13.93 1.47 6.69
C ALA A 152 14.23 0.17 5.93
N ARG A 153 13.24 -0.71 5.76
CA ARG A 153 13.39 -1.95 4.96
C ARG A 153 13.70 -1.66 3.49
N VAL A 154 12.97 -0.72 2.89
CA VAL A 154 13.22 -0.28 1.51
C VAL A 154 14.59 0.41 1.40
N GLY A 155 14.99 1.19 2.40
CA GLY A 155 16.32 1.79 2.46
C GLY A 155 17.44 0.74 2.47
N GLN A 156 17.31 -0.29 3.29
CA GLN A 156 18.26 -1.42 3.33
C GLN A 156 18.31 -2.17 2.01
N MET A 157 17.18 -2.33 1.33
CA MET A 157 17.13 -2.92 -0.02
C MET A 157 17.90 -2.08 -1.04
N VAL A 158 17.79 -0.75 -0.99
CA VAL A 158 18.60 0.15 -1.84
C VAL A 158 20.09 0.06 -1.50
N ASP A 159 20.44 0.02 -0.20
CA ASP A 159 21.83 -0.14 0.23
C ASP A 159 22.44 -1.46 -0.28
N ALA A 160 21.66 -2.55 -0.23
CA ALA A 160 22.06 -3.85 -0.78
C ALA A 160 22.21 -3.79 -2.30
N LEU A 161 21.24 -3.23 -3.02
CA LEU A 161 21.29 -3.07 -4.47
C LEU A 161 22.52 -2.28 -4.93
N ILE A 162 22.85 -1.18 -4.25
CA ILE A 162 24.04 -0.38 -4.61
C ILE A 162 25.31 -1.22 -4.43
N ARG A 163 25.45 -1.92 -3.30
CA ARG A 163 26.58 -2.81 -3.05
C ARG A 163 26.68 -3.92 -4.10
N ASP A 164 25.58 -4.62 -4.37
CA ASP A 164 25.57 -5.74 -5.31
C ASP A 164 25.89 -5.27 -6.74
N LEU A 165 25.44 -4.07 -7.12
CA LEU A 165 25.80 -3.44 -8.40
C LEU A 165 27.27 -3.01 -8.48
N ASP A 166 27.88 -2.62 -7.36
CA ASP A 166 29.30 -2.24 -7.31
C ASP A 166 30.23 -3.46 -7.31
N GLU A 167 29.80 -4.57 -6.71
CA GLU A 167 30.55 -5.83 -6.65
C GLU A 167 30.35 -6.69 -7.91
N SER A 168 29.37 -6.36 -8.75
CA SER A 168 29.05 -7.09 -9.97
C SER A 168 30.01 -6.75 -11.12
N ASP A 169 30.73 -7.76 -11.62
CA ASP A 169 31.56 -7.67 -12.82
C ASP A 169 30.77 -7.81 -14.14
N THR A 170 29.43 -7.92 -14.09
CA THR A 170 28.59 -8.05 -15.30
C THR A 170 28.03 -6.71 -15.80
N GLU A 171 27.96 -6.56 -17.12
CA GLU A 171 27.23 -5.46 -17.77
C GLU A 171 25.70 -5.63 -17.65
N GLU A 172 25.23 -6.84 -17.34
CA GLU A 172 23.82 -7.20 -17.21
C GLU A 172 23.26 -6.78 -15.84
N TRP A 173 23.26 -5.48 -15.55
CA TRP A 173 22.80 -4.95 -14.27
C TRP A 173 21.35 -5.33 -13.90
N TRP A 174 20.51 -5.67 -14.88
CA TRP A 174 19.11 -6.08 -14.68
C TRP A 174 18.94 -7.49 -14.10
N VAL A 175 20.02 -8.27 -13.93
CA VAL A 175 20.00 -9.55 -13.18
C VAL A 175 20.68 -9.45 -11.82
N VAL A 176 21.30 -8.32 -11.49
CA VAL A 176 22.04 -8.13 -10.24
C VAL A 176 21.08 -7.95 -9.06
N GLY A 177 21.41 -8.62 -7.94
CA GLY A 177 20.65 -8.60 -6.68
C GLY A 177 19.39 -9.48 -6.73
N GLU A 178 19.13 -10.20 -5.64
CA GLU A 178 17.84 -10.87 -5.42
C GLU A 178 16.94 -10.02 -4.54
N PRO A 179 15.62 -9.95 -4.82
CA PRO A 179 14.69 -9.27 -3.95
C PRO A 179 14.72 -9.92 -2.56
N PRO A 180 14.91 -9.15 -1.47
CA PRO A 180 14.90 -9.72 -0.13
C PRO A 180 13.50 -10.28 0.15
N SER A 181 13.41 -11.36 0.93
CA SER A 181 12.10 -11.91 1.30
C SER A 181 11.24 -10.86 2.00
N GLU A 182 10.00 -10.68 1.54
CA GLU A 182 9.04 -9.81 2.21
C GLU A 182 8.74 -10.42 3.59
N GLN A 183 9.30 -9.83 4.65
CA GLN A 183 9.00 -10.24 6.02
C GLN A 183 7.71 -9.54 6.45
N ASP A 184 6.66 -10.32 6.69
CA ASP A 184 5.35 -9.88 7.20
C ASP A 184 5.45 -8.98 8.45
#